data_AF-R0J3N0-F1
#
_entry.id   AF-R0J3N0-F1
#
_cell.length_a   1.000
_cell.length_b   1.000
_cell.length_c   1.000
_cell.angle_alpha   90.00
_cell.angle_beta   90.00
_cell.angle_gamma   90.00
#
_symmetry.space_group_name_H-M   'P 1'
#
loop_
_entity.id
_entity.type
_entity.pdbx_description
1 polymer ?
#
loop_
_entity_poly.entity_id
_entity_poly.type
_entity_poly.pdbx_seq_one_letter_code
_entity_poly.pdbx_strand_id
1 'polypeptide(L)'
;MATSDISFDALIPLIVWQFLIPIGAGWVQTVLYGIFIRAGDPKPMPGSPRYVKHRRNILIAIYAAYLTFTIYEADYNQQRLSNVYRDLGVPIDVDESGINSRFRRLTIRFHPDKIGPNVDRELANNYYVHLKHSRDILLDPAKRFAYDRFGPDIIAQCRHCVTVSDYISESLASTGLIYGVLLIMLIGASALRIQTTGSYWRYLGLLAVATFDMATALRPYHPVFLSKYLNPLLTSTNIRPAYLPFQVLSIMKKAAISFTQFLALLMRLYRSDPQQSAKSSKDTEEARHKQLDRLTALVTETNKDANRLLELESIPYRENEKAKSELREALKKYMVQNVVHQEREVRNAMGEVMMRRRTGAPHGAHGTK
;
A
#
# COMPACT_ATOMS: atom_id res chain seq x y z
N MET A 1 -11.05 -5.48 36.67
CA MET A 1 -10.76 -4.23 35.94
C MET A 1 -9.63 -4.53 34.97
N ALA A 2 -9.96 -4.88 33.73
CA ALA A 2 -8.98 -4.92 32.66
C ALA A 2 -8.57 -3.48 32.40
N THR A 3 -7.31 -3.14 32.62
CA THR A 3 -6.77 -1.90 32.07
C THR A 3 -6.89 -2.04 30.57
N SER A 4 -7.83 -1.30 30.00
CA SER A 4 -7.81 -0.96 28.58
C SER A 4 -6.61 -0.06 28.36
N ASP A 5 -5.42 -0.63 28.43
CA ASP A 5 -4.22 -0.05 27.87
C ASP A 5 -4.48 -0.04 26.37
N ILE A 6 -5.09 1.06 25.91
CA ILE A 6 -5.13 1.40 24.49
C ILE A 6 -3.67 1.34 24.06
N SER A 7 -3.31 0.27 23.37
CA SER A 7 -1.92 -0.14 23.17
C SER A 7 -1.12 1.02 22.60
N PHE A 8 -0.29 1.66 23.43
CA PHE A 8 0.63 2.71 22.98
C PHE A 8 1.48 2.21 21.80
N ASP A 9 1.72 0.90 21.72
CA ASP A 9 2.31 0.20 20.58
C ASP A 9 1.62 0.44 19.22
N ALA A 10 0.32 0.73 19.20
CA ALA A 10 -0.41 1.05 17.98
C ALA A 10 -0.36 2.56 17.65
N LEU A 11 -0.24 3.41 18.68
CA LEU A 11 -0.25 4.87 18.56
C LEU A 11 1.15 5.44 18.29
N ILE A 12 2.19 4.89 18.91
CA ILE A 12 3.58 5.32 18.74
C ILE A 12 4.00 5.27 17.27
N PRO A 13 3.78 4.18 16.52
CA PRO A 13 4.11 4.14 15.11
C PRO A 13 3.39 5.24 14.32
N LEU A 14 2.11 5.50 14.59
CA LEU A 14 1.34 6.54 13.91
C LEU A 14 1.93 7.93 14.15
N ILE A 15 2.32 8.24 15.40
CA ILE A 15 2.97 9.51 15.75
C ILE A 15 4.32 9.62 15.05
N VAL A 16 5.12 8.55 15.06
CA VAL A 16 6.44 8.51 14.41
C VAL A 16 6.31 8.72 12.90
N TRP A 17 5.41 7.99 12.24
CA TRP A 17 5.12 8.08 10.81
C TRP A 17 4.70 9.50 10.38
N GLN A 18 3.85 10.17 11.17
CA GLN A 18 3.23 11.44 10.78
C GLN A 18 4.00 12.69 11.22
N PHE A 19 4.67 12.66 12.37
CA PHE A 19 5.24 13.87 12.98
C PHE A 19 6.75 13.78 13.16
N LEU A 20 7.27 12.68 13.71
CA LEU A 20 8.68 12.60 14.07
C LEU A 20 9.59 12.50 12.85
N ILE A 21 9.21 11.70 11.85
CA ILE A 21 10.01 11.55 10.62
C ILE A 21 10.12 12.85 9.83
N PRO A 22 9.03 13.61 9.55
CA PRO A 22 9.14 14.90 8.86
C PRO A 22 10.02 15.94 9.57
N ILE A 23 10.00 15.96 10.90
CA ILE A 23 10.85 16.84 11.72
C ILE A 23 12.31 16.38 11.60
N GLY A 24 12.58 15.10 11.85
CA GLY A 24 13.92 14.52 11.75
C GLY A 24 14.56 14.69 10.37
N ALA A 25 13.78 14.58 9.30
CA ALA A 25 14.27 14.76 7.94
C ALA A 25 14.86 16.17 7.68
N GLY A 26 14.34 17.22 8.34
CA GLY A 26 14.90 18.57 8.24
C GLY A 26 16.28 18.69 8.88
N TRP A 27 16.47 18.04 10.03
CA TRP A 27 17.76 17.95 10.71
C TRP A 27 18.76 17.15 9.88
N VAL A 28 18.34 15.97 9.39
CA VAL A 28 19.16 15.12 8.53
C VAL A 28 19.57 15.86 7.27
N GLN A 29 18.67 16.59 6.61
CA GLN A 29 19.00 17.39 5.44
C GLN A 29 20.05 18.47 5.73
N THR A 30 19.95 19.13 6.89
CA THR A 30 20.93 20.15 7.33
C THR A 30 22.31 19.54 7.58
N VAL A 31 22.36 18.38 8.25
CA VAL A 31 23.59 17.64 8.51
C VAL A 31 24.21 17.13 7.20
N LEU A 32 23.41 16.55 6.32
CA LEU A 32 23.86 16.07 5.00
C LEU A 32 24.43 17.21 4.16
N TYR A 33 23.82 18.39 4.17
CA TYR A 33 24.39 19.55 3.50
C TYR A 33 25.69 20.05 4.15
N GLY A 34 25.85 19.89 5.46
CA GLY A 34 27.11 20.20 6.13
C GLY A 34 28.25 19.24 5.76
N ILE A 35 27.94 17.98 5.45
CA ILE A 35 28.92 16.94 5.12
C ILE A 35 29.23 16.92 3.62
N PHE A 36 28.21 17.00 2.76
CA PHE A 36 28.35 16.76 1.33
C PHE A 36 28.55 18.02 0.48
N ILE A 37 28.16 19.20 0.96
CA ILE A 37 28.40 20.46 0.23
C ILE A 37 29.74 21.03 0.68
N ARG A 38 30.64 21.24 -0.28
CA ARG A 38 31.97 21.79 -0.02
C ARG A 38 31.85 23.19 0.60
N ALA A 39 32.69 23.49 1.59
CA ALA A 39 32.73 24.80 2.22
C ALA A 39 32.99 25.89 1.15
N GLY A 40 31.99 26.75 0.90
CA GLY A 40 32.03 27.82 -0.10
C GLY A 40 30.92 27.76 -1.16
N ASP A 41 30.33 26.58 -1.41
CA ASP A 41 29.21 26.46 -2.35
C ASP A 41 27.89 26.93 -1.71
N PRO A 42 27.02 27.66 -2.45
CA PRO A 42 25.76 28.15 -1.92
C PRO A 42 24.84 26.96 -1.61
N LYS A 43 24.44 26.84 -0.34
CA LYS A 43 23.43 25.85 0.07
C LYS A 43 22.12 26.12 -0.67
N PRO A 44 21.44 25.09 -1.19
CA PRO A 44 20.19 25.27 -1.90
C PRO A 44 19.16 25.89 -0.96
N MET A 45 18.59 27.03 -1.36
CA MET A 45 17.64 27.78 -0.54
C MET A 45 16.34 26.97 -0.34
N PRO A 46 15.68 27.09 0.83
CA PRO A 46 14.35 26.54 1.05
C PRO A 46 13.39 27.03 -0.04
N GLY A 47 12.72 26.10 -0.73
CA GLY A 47 11.82 26.40 -1.84
C GLY A 47 12.42 26.26 -3.23
N SER A 48 13.75 26.14 -3.37
CA SER A 48 14.36 25.78 -4.65
C SER A 48 13.97 24.35 -5.07
N PRO A 49 13.82 24.05 -6.39
CA PRO A 49 13.43 22.71 -6.85
C PRO A 49 14.45 21.63 -6.43
N ARG A 50 15.74 22.00 -6.33
CA ARG A 50 16.80 21.11 -5.82
C ARG A 50 16.59 20.77 -4.34
N TYR A 51 16.27 21.76 -3.50
CA TYR A 51 16.00 21.54 -2.07
C TYR A 51 14.82 20.58 -1.86
N VAL A 52 13.75 20.75 -2.64
CA VAL A 52 12.55 19.88 -2.57
C VAL A 52 12.89 18.45 -3.00
N LYS A 53 13.66 18.28 -4.08
CA LYS A 53 14.10 16.95 -4.54
C LYS A 53 14.97 16.22 -3.51
N HIS A 54 15.93 16.92 -2.89
CA HIS A 54 16.77 16.33 -1.85
C HIS A 54 15.95 15.94 -0.62
N ARG A 55 15.07 16.83 -0.15
CA ARG A 55 14.16 16.54 0.96
C ARG A 55 13.28 15.31 0.69
N ARG A 56 12.77 15.17 -0.54
CA ARG A 56 11.99 14.00 -0.97
C ARG A 56 12.81 12.71 -0.87
N ASN A 57 13.99 12.67 -1.46
CA ASN A 57 14.80 11.45 -1.45
C ASN A 57 15.21 11.05 -0.03
N ILE A 58 15.54 12.03 0.82
CA ILE A 58 15.84 11.79 2.24
C ILE A 58 14.62 11.23 2.97
N LEU A 59 13.43 11.82 2.76
CA LEU A 59 12.20 11.32 3.37
C LEU A 59 11.88 9.89 2.93
N ILE A 60 12.01 9.57 1.63
CA ILE A 60 11.80 8.20 1.12
C ILE A 60 12.77 7.22 1.81
N ALA A 61 14.04 7.58 1.92
CA ALA A 61 15.04 6.76 2.57
C ALA A 61 14.74 6.53 4.07
N ILE A 62 14.36 7.58 4.80
CA ILE A 62 14.00 7.46 6.22
C ILE A 62 12.72 6.63 6.40
N TYR A 63 11.71 6.83 5.56
CA TYR A 63 10.48 6.04 5.61
C TYR A 63 10.72 4.57 5.26
N ALA A 64 11.58 4.27 4.29
CA ALA A 64 11.95 2.90 3.94
C ALA A 64 12.75 2.24 5.08
N ALA A 65 13.72 2.95 5.66
CA ALA A 65 14.48 2.46 6.80
C ALA A 65 13.58 2.20 8.02
N TYR A 66 12.63 3.10 8.29
CA TYR A 66 11.66 2.91 9.37
C TYR A 66 10.72 1.75 9.11
N LEU A 67 10.24 1.54 7.87
CA LEU A 67 9.46 0.36 7.50
C LEU A 67 10.24 -0.94 7.76
N THR A 68 11.53 -0.97 7.39
CA THR A 68 12.38 -2.14 7.68
C THR A 68 12.56 -2.33 9.18
N PHE A 69 12.75 -1.25 9.93
CA PHE A 69 12.84 -1.30 11.39
C PHE A 69 11.56 -1.83 12.03
N THR A 70 10.37 -1.36 11.62
CA THR A 70 9.10 -1.83 12.21
C THR A 70 8.83 -3.31 11.91
N ILE A 71 9.21 -3.79 10.71
CA ILE A 71 9.12 -5.22 10.37
C ILE A 71 10.11 -6.03 11.21
N TYR A 72 11.35 -5.55 11.37
CA TYR A 72 12.36 -6.19 12.21
C TYR A 72 11.94 -6.25 13.68
N GLU A 73 11.44 -5.14 14.23
CA GLU A 73 10.94 -5.05 15.60
C GLU A 73 9.76 -5.99 15.81
N ALA A 74 8.84 -6.07 14.85
CA ALA A 74 7.72 -7.01 14.91
C ALA A 74 8.20 -8.46 14.96
N ASP A 75 9.17 -8.83 14.12
CA ASP A 75 9.77 -10.17 14.11
C ASP A 75 10.52 -10.47 15.43
N TYR A 76 11.36 -9.54 15.87
CA TYR A 76 12.15 -9.66 17.10
C TYR A 76 11.26 -9.85 18.33
N ASN A 77 10.18 -9.07 18.44
CA ASN A 77 9.24 -9.18 19.54
C ASN A 77 8.50 -10.53 19.52
N GLN A 78 8.13 -11.06 18.35
CA GLN A 78 7.51 -12.39 18.26
C GLN A 78 8.45 -13.54 18.65
N GLN A 79 9.75 -13.43 18.37
CA GLN A 79 10.72 -14.45 18.76
C GLN A 79 10.98 -14.51 20.26
N ARG A 80 10.88 -13.36 20.94
CA ARG A 80 11.06 -13.24 22.39
C ARG A 80 9.84 -13.73 23.18
N LEU A 81 8.66 -13.72 22.58
CA LEU A 81 7.47 -14.28 23.21
C LEU A 81 7.66 -15.78 23.43
N SER A 82 7.43 -16.20 24.69
CA SER A 82 7.46 -17.61 25.03
C SER A 82 6.34 -18.35 24.33
N ASN A 83 6.61 -19.59 23.95
CA ASN A 83 5.67 -20.44 23.26
C ASN A 83 5.49 -21.72 24.06
N VAL A 84 4.23 -22.11 24.31
CA VAL A 84 3.81 -23.35 24.99
C VAL A 84 4.53 -24.60 24.44
N TYR A 85 4.72 -24.70 23.11
CA TYR A 85 5.47 -25.81 22.51
C TYR A 85 6.97 -25.77 22.84
N ARG A 86 7.58 -24.57 22.86
CA ARG A 86 8.98 -24.37 23.22
C ARG A 86 9.21 -24.62 24.71
N ASP A 87 8.27 -24.20 25.55
CA ASP A 87 8.30 -24.37 27.00
C ASP A 87 8.26 -25.85 27.41
N LEU A 88 7.48 -26.66 26.70
CA LEU A 88 7.45 -28.12 26.86
C LEU A 88 8.54 -28.86 26.07
N GLY A 89 9.23 -28.18 25.14
CA GLY A 89 10.25 -28.78 24.27
C GLY A 89 9.68 -29.83 23.30
N VAL A 90 8.48 -29.59 22.77
CA VAL A 90 7.78 -30.48 21.83
C VAL A 90 7.63 -29.83 20.44
N PRO A 91 7.63 -30.62 19.35
CA PRO A 91 7.29 -30.11 18.02
C PRO A 91 5.80 -29.74 17.94
N ILE A 92 5.43 -28.93 16.94
CA ILE A 92 4.05 -28.47 16.73
C ILE A 92 3.11 -29.65 16.39
N ASP A 93 3.62 -30.65 15.66
CA ASP A 93 2.87 -31.83 15.22
C ASP A 93 2.88 -32.98 16.25
N VAL A 94 3.03 -32.67 17.54
CA VAL A 94 3.11 -33.68 18.60
C VAL A 94 1.73 -34.26 18.95
N ASP A 95 1.69 -35.57 19.15
CA ASP A 95 0.54 -36.32 19.68
C ASP A 95 0.41 -36.18 21.21
N GLU A 96 -0.78 -36.43 21.74
CA GLU A 96 -1.08 -36.38 23.18
C GLU A 96 -0.15 -37.26 24.03
N SER A 97 0.21 -38.44 23.53
CA SER A 97 1.14 -39.36 24.20
C SER A 97 2.55 -38.75 24.34
N GLY A 98 3.00 -38.04 23.30
CA GLY A 98 4.28 -37.35 23.26
C GLY A 98 4.33 -36.17 24.25
N ILE A 99 3.24 -35.41 24.33
CA ILE A 99 3.07 -34.30 25.29
C ILE A 99 3.18 -34.83 26.72
N ASN A 100 2.42 -35.87 27.06
CA ASN A 100 2.41 -36.46 28.40
C ASN A 100 3.77 -37.08 28.79
N SER A 101 4.44 -37.75 27.85
CA SER A 101 5.77 -38.31 28.05
C SER A 101 6.82 -37.22 28.36
N ARG A 102 6.80 -36.12 27.60
CA ARG A 102 7.71 -34.98 27.81
C ARG A 102 7.41 -34.25 29.11
N PHE A 103 6.14 -34.01 29.40
CA PHE A 103 5.73 -33.40 30.66
C PHE A 103 6.19 -34.22 31.87
N ARG A 104 6.03 -35.55 31.85
CA ARG A 104 6.52 -36.42 32.93
C ARG A 104 8.02 -36.25 33.17
N ARG A 105 8.82 -36.13 32.11
CA ARG A 105 10.28 -35.89 32.22
C ARG A 105 10.58 -34.51 32.82
N LEU A 106 9.84 -33.48 32.42
CA LEU A 106 9.97 -32.12 32.96
C LEU A 106 9.54 -32.05 34.44
N THR A 107 8.45 -32.72 34.81
CA THR A 107 7.99 -32.82 36.19
C THR A 107 9.07 -33.44 37.07
N ILE A 108 9.73 -34.51 36.65
CA ILE A 108 10.80 -35.14 37.45
C ILE A 108 11.95 -34.15 37.73
N ARG A 109 12.23 -33.23 36.79
CA ARG A 109 13.33 -32.25 36.90
C ARG A 109 12.94 -31.00 37.69
N PHE A 110 11.72 -30.51 37.50
CA PHE A 110 11.28 -29.21 38.03
C PHE A 110 10.20 -29.32 39.12
N HIS A 111 9.98 -30.52 39.68
CA HIS A 111 9.05 -30.68 40.80
C HIS A 111 9.52 -29.83 41.99
N PRO A 112 8.62 -29.07 42.66
CA PRO A 112 8.97 -28.17 43.76
C PRO A 112 9.62 -28.85 44.99
N ASP A 113 9.56 -30.17 45.03
CA ASP A 113 10.11 -31.02 46.11
C ASP A 113 11.52 -31.54 45.82
N LYS A 114 11.97 -31.49 44.56
CA LYS A 114 13.29 -32.03 44.14
C LYS A 114 14.36 -30.97 43.95
N ILE A 115 14.03 -29.73 44.28
CA ILE A 115 14.90 -28.59 44.02
C ILE A 115 15.89 -28.46 45.16
N GLY A 116 17.18 -28.31 44.83
CA GLY A 116 18.25 -28.16 45.81
C GLY A 116 18.11 -26.86 46.64
N PRO A 117 18.81 -26.78 47.79
CA PRO A 117 18.67 -25.70 48.76
C PRO A 117 19.09 -24.30 48.25
N ASN A 118 19.78 -24.22 47.11
CA ASN A 118 20.30 -22.96 46.54
C ASN A 118 19.40 -22.34 45.46
N VAL A 119 18.19 -22.86 45.24
CA VAL A 119 17.26 -22.34 44.24
C VAL A 119 16.03 -21.79 44.95
N ASP A 120 15.58 -20.61 44.52
CA ASP A 120 14.36 -20.01 45.02
C ASP A 120 13.15 -20.91 44.74
N ARG A 121 12.53 -21.39 45.82
CA ARG A 121 11.41 -22.32 45.78
C ARG A 121 10.16 -21.70 45.15
N GLU A 122 9.99 -20.39 45.27
CA GLU A 122 8.85 -19.68 44.68
C GLU A 122 8.99 -19.60 43.15
N LEU A 123 10.16 -19.22 42.64
CA LEU A 123 10.43 -19.16 41.20
C LEU A 123 10.22 -20.51 40.53
N ALA A 124 10.68 -21.58 41.17
CA ALA A 124 10.54 -22.91 40.61
C ALA A 124 9.09 -23.45 40.69
N ASN A 125 8.35 -23.11 41.75
CA ASN A 125 6.91 -23.41 41.81
C ASN A 125 6.16 -22.67 40.68
N ASN A 126 6.44 -21.39 40.48
CA ASN A 126 5.83 -20.59 39.40
C ASN A 126 6.15 -21.18 38.03
N TYR A 127 7.40 -21.60 37.80
CA TYR A 127 7.80 -22.26 36.57
C TYR A 127 7.10 -23.62 36.37
N TYR A 128 6.94 -24.41 37.43
CA TYR A 128 6.21 -25.67 37.36
C TYR A 128 4.72 -25.47 37.05
N VAL A 129 4.08 -24.47 37.67
CA VAL A 129 2.69 -24.08 37.37
C VAL A 129 2.56 -23.65 35.91
N HIS A 130 3.54 -22.88 35.39
CA HIS A 130 3.58 -22.49 33.99
C HIS A 130 3.69 -23.70 33.03
N LEU A 131 4.53 -24.69 33.35
CA LEU A 131 4.63 -25.93 32.57
C LEU A 131 3.33 -26.74 32.60
N LYS A 132 2.67 -26.79 33.76
CA LYS A 132 1.37 -27.46 33.90
C LYS A 132 0.31 -26.77 33.05
N HIS A 133 0.24 -25.44 33.11
CA HIS A 133 -0.67 -24.65 32.28
C HIS A 133 -0.43 -24.85 30.78
N SER A 134 0.85 -24.85 30.38
CA SER A 134 1.29 -25.12 29.01
C SER A 134 0.78 -26.49 28.52
N ARG A 135 0.92 -27.53 29.34
CA ARG A 135 0.42 -28.87 29.01
C ARG A 135 -1.10 -28.88 28.86
N ASP A 136 -1.81 -28.23 29.79
CA ASP A 136 -3.27 -28.21 29.81
C ASP A 136 -3.85 -27.48 28.59
N ILE A 137 -3.13 -26.50 28.02
CA ILE A 137 -3.48 -25.87 26.74
C ILE A 137 -3.34 -26.85 25.56
N LEU A 138 -2.25 -27.63 25.51
CA LEU A 138 -2.00 -28.54 24.38
C LEU A 138 -2.85 -29.81 24.39
N LEU A 139 -3.24 -30.28 25.57
CA LEU A 139 -4.06 -31.50 25.70
C LEU A 139 -5.53 -31.27 25.31
N ASP A 140 -6.04 -30.06 25.50
CA ASP A 140 -7.41 -29.71 25.14
C ASP A 140 -7.45 -29.25 23.67
N PRO A 141 -8.16 -29.98 22.77
CA PRO A 141 -8.17 -29.65 21.35
C PRO A 141 -8.76 -28.26 21.07
N ALA A 142 -9.72 -27.79 21.87
CA ALA A 142 -10.31 -26.46 21.68
C ALA A 142 -9.32 -25.35 22.08
N LYS A 143 -8.59 -25.53 23.19
CA LYS A 143 -7.55 -24.59 23.63
C LYS A 143 -6.34 -24.60 22.72
N ARG A 144 -5.91 -25.77 22.25
CA ARG A 144 -4.84 -25.90 21.25
C ARG A 144 -5.20 -25.15 19.96
N PHE A 145 -6.44 -25.33 19.47
CA PHE A 145 -6.94 -24.59 18.31
C PHE A 145 -6.90 -23.07 18.53
N ALA A 146 -7.42 -22.60 19.67
CA ALA A 146 -7.45 -21.18 20.00
C ALA A 146 -6.03 -20.58 20.14
N TYR A 147 -5.13 -21.31 20.80
CA TYR A 147 -3.74 -20.90 21.00
C TYR A 147 -2.96 -20.80 19.69
N ASP A 148 -3.06 -21.80 18.82
CA ASP A 148 -2.32 -21.83 17.55
C ASP A 148 -2.70 -20.67 16.61
N ARG A 149 -3.93 -20.16 16.75
CA ARG A 149 -4.53 -19.18 15.83
C ARG A 149 -4.52 -17.76 16.37
N PHE A 150 -4.87 -17.58 17.64
CA PHE A 150 -5.00 -16.25 18.25
C PHE A 150 -3.87 -15.95 19.25
N GLY A 151 -3.08 -16.95 19.64
CA GLY A 151 -1.97 -16.80 20.58
C GLY A 151 -2.38 -16.94 22.05
N PRO A 152 -1.49 -16.63 23.00
CA PRO A 152 -1.75 -16.76 24.44
C PRO A 152 -2.83 -15.81 24.96
N ASP A 153 -3.00 -14.64 24.32
CA ASP A 153 -3.86 -13.56 24.83
C ASP A 153 -5.34 -13.99 24.89
N ILE A 154 -5.82 -14.81 23.93
CA ILE A 154 -7.20 -15.28 23.92
C ILE A 154 -7.51 -16.20 25.11
N ILE A 155 -6.51 -16.98 25.55
CA ILE A 155 -6.65 -17.92 26.67
C ILE A 155 -6.73 -17.14 27.99
N ALA A 156 -5.97 -16.03 28.09
CA ALA A 156 -6.03 -15.14 29.24
C ALA A 156 -7.34 -14.33 29.29
N GLN A 157 -7.83 -13.89 28.13
CA GLN A 157 -9.02 -13.06 28.00
C GLN A 157 -10.32 -13.85 28.23
N CYS A 158 -10.45 -15.06 27.68
CA CYS A 158 -11.66 -15.87 27.82
C CYS A 158 -11.49 -17.07 28.74
N ARG A 159 -11.75 -16.87 30.04
CA ARG A 159 -11.73 -17.97 31.04
C ARG A 159 -12.96 -18.88 31.00
N HIS A 160 -14.07 -18.41 30.42
CA HIS A 160 -15.34 -19.15 30.38
C HIS A 160 -15.58 -19.88 29.05
N CYS A 161 -14.70 -19.68 28.06
CA CYS A 161 -14.76 -20.38 26.78
C CYS A 161 -14.38 -21.86 26.96
N VAL A 162 -15.18 -22.76 26.39
CA VAL A 162 -14.91 -24.21 26.39
C VAL A 162 -14.88 -24.74 24.96
N THR A 163 -15.79 -24.26 24.12
CA THR A 163 -15.91 -24.73 22.74
C THR A 163 -15.13 -23.85 21.78
N VAL A 164 -14.79 -24.41 20.61
CA VAL A 164 -14.11 -23.68 19.53
C VAL A 164 -14.92 -22.47 19.07
N SER A 165 -16.25 -22.59 19.00
CA SER A 165 -17.12 -21.47 18.62
C SER A 165 -17.07 -20.31 19.62
N ASP A 166 -16.95 -20.59 20.92
CA ASP A 166 -16.87 -19.55 21.94
C ASP A 166 -15.60 -18.72 21.72
N TYR A 167 -14.46 -19.38 21.52
CA TYR A 167 -13.18 -18.73 21.22
C TYR A 167 -13.21 -17.91 19.92
N ILE A 168 -13.84 -18.43 18.86
CA ILE A 168 -13.99 -17.70 17.59
C ILE A 168 -14.86 -16.46 17.80
N SER A 169 -15.96 -16.57 18.53
CA SER A 169 -16.89 -15.46 18.76
C SER A 169 -16.24 -14.33 19.57
N GLU A 170 -15.52 -14.68 20.64
CA GLU A 170 -14.79 -13.72 21.47
C GLU A 170 -13.62 -13.07 20.71
N SER A 171 -12.88 -13.86 19.91
CA SER A 171 -11.83 -13.32 19.05
C SER A 171 -12.42 -12.37 18.01
N LEU A 172 -13.57 -12.71 17.41
CA LEU A 172 -14.22 -11.86 16.43
C LEU A 172 -14.75 -10.56 17.05
N ALA A 173 -15.30 -10.62 18.26
CA ALA A 173 -15.77 -9.46 19.00
C ALA A 173 -14.60 -8.51 19.32
N SER A 174 -13.52 -9.02 19.91
CA SER A 174 -12.33 -8.23 20.25
C SER A 174 -11.66 -7.62 19.01
N THR A 175 -11.52 -8.41 17.95
CA THR A 175 -10.97 -7.96 16.66
C THR A 175 -11.85 -6.89 16.01
N GLY A 176 -13.17 -7.08 16.03
CA GLY A 176 -14.15 -6.12 15.52
C GLY A 176 -14.11 -4.78 16.25
N LEU A 177 -13.95 -4.80 17.58
CA LEU A 177 -13.78 -3.59 18.37
C LEU A 177 -12.51 -2.82 17.99
N ILE A 178 -11.38 -3.51 17.85
CA ILE A 178 -10.10 -2.89 17.48
C ILE A 178 -10.20 -2.23 16.10
N TYR A 179 -10.70 -2.96 15.10
CA TYR A 179 -10.84 -2.40 13.74
C TYR A 179 -11.91 -1.30 13.68
N GLY A 180 -12.98 -1.39 14.48
CA GLY A 180 -13.99 -0.35 14.62
C GLY A 180 -13.39 0.95 15.16
N VAL A 181 -12.59 0.88 16.22
CA VAL A 181 -11.87 2.05 16.77
C VAL A 181 -10.90 2.64 15.75
N LEU A 182 -10.13 1.81 15.05
CA LEU A 182 -9.23 2.26 13.98
C LEU A 182 -9.98 2.95 12.83
N LEU A 183 -11.13 2.41 12.43
CA LEU A 183 -11.99 3.00 11.40
C LEU A 183 -12.52 4.37 11.83
N ILE A 184 -13.06 4.48 13.05
CA ILE A 184 -13.54 5.76 13.61
C ILE A 184 -12.41 6.79 13.65
N MET A 185 -11.21 6.39 14.07
CA MET A 185 -10.05 7.28 14.11
C MET A 185 -9.64 7.75 12.71
N LEU A 186 -9.64 6.86 11.70
CA LEU A 186 -9.37 7.24 10.31
C LEU A 186 -10.43 8.20 9.75
N ILE A 187 -11.71 7.98 10.08
CA ILE A 187 -12.81 8.87 9.71
C ILE A 187 -12.63 10.24 10.37
N GLY A 188 -12.35 10.26 11.68
CA GLY A 188 -12.09 11.49 12.43
C GLY A 188 -10.92 12.30 11.87
N ALA A 189 -9.79 11.64 11.56
CA ALA A 189 -8.63 12.28 10.95
C ALA A 189 -8.91 12.82 9.53
N SER A 190 -9.81 12.16 8.79
CA SER A 190 -10.27 12.62 7.48
C SER A 190 -11.23 13.81 7.58
N ALA A 191 -12.13 13.81 8.57
CA ALA A 191 -13.10 14.88 8.83
C ALA A 191 -12.42 16.18 9.28
N LEU A 192 -11.39 16.09 10.12
CA LEU A 192 -10.57 17.23 10.54
C LEU A 192 -9.65 17.78 9.43
N ARG A 193 -9.75 17.24 8.21
CA ARG A 193 -8.97 17.63 7.01
C ARG A 193 -7.44 17.55 7.17
N ILE A 194 -6.96 16.93 8.25
CA ILE A 194 -5.52 16.76 8.54
C ILE A 194 -4.88 15.82 7.52
N GLN A 195 -5.62 14.81 7.04
CA GLN A 195 -5.07 13.73 6.22
C GLN A 195 -5.91 13.36 4.98
N THR A 196 -6.39 14.35 4.21
CA THR A 196 -7.20 14.09 3.00
C THR A 196 -6.44 13.40 1.86
N THR A 197 -5.11 13.48 1.86
CA THR A 197 -4.27 12.86 0.83
C THR A 197 -3.99 11.40 1.19
N GLY A 198 -4.40 10.48 0.32
CA GLY A 198 -4.19 9.03 0.49
C GLY A 198 -5.20 8.33 1.41
N SER A 199 -6.31 8.98 1.77
CA SER A 199 -7.36 8.40 2.63
C SER A 199 -7.92 7.08 2.07
N TYR A 200 -8.16 7.00 0.75
CA TYR A 200 -8.61 5.79 0.06
C TYR A 200 -7.73 4.57 0.36
N TRP A 201 -6.41 4.72 0.26
CA TRP A 201 -5.47 3.61 0.48
C TRP A 201 -5.41 3.16 1.94
N ARG A 202 -5.68 4.07 2.89
CA ARG A 202 -5.77 3.71 4.30
C ARG A 202 -7.02 2.88 4.58
N TYR A 203 -8.17 3.27 4.03
CA TYR A 203 -9.41 2.48 4.16
C TYR A 203 -9.31 1.13 3.46
N LEU A 204 -8.79 1.11 2.23
CA LEU A 204 -8.57 -0.13 1.48
C LEU A 204 -7.57 -1.04 2.21
N GLY A 205 -6.49 -0.46 2.74
CA GLY A 205 -5.50 -1.19 3.54
C GLY A 205 -6.11 -1.79 4.81
N LEU A 206 -6.88 -1.01 5.56
CA LEU A 206 -7.58 -1.50 6.76
C LEU A 206 -8.56 -2.63 6.41
N LEU A 207 -9.35 -2.45 5.36
CA LEU A 207 -10.30 -3.45 4.89
C LEU A 207 -9.59 -4.72 4.43
N ALA A 208 -8.51 -4.61 3.67
CA ALA A 208 -7.73 -5.75 3.20
C ALA A 208 -7.11 -6.55 4.36
N VAL A 209 -6.59 -5.87 5.39
CA VAL A 209 -6.06 -6.53 6.58
C VAL A 209 -7.19 -7.18 7.39
N ALA A 210 -8.32 -6.51 7.56
CA ALA A 210 -9.46 -7.05 8.30
C ALA A 210 -10.09 -8.27 7.60
N THR A 211 -10.22 -8.25 6.27
CA THR A 211 -10.72 -9.42 5.52
C THR A 211 -9.73 -10.56 5.54
N PHE A 212 -8.44 -10.26 5.46
CA PHE A 212 -7.39 -11.27 5.59
C PHE A 212 -7.40 -11.90 7.00
N ASP A 213 -7.51 -11.09 8.05
CA ASP A 213 -7.58 -11.56 9.43
C ASP A 213 -8.80 -12.46 9.66
N MET A 214 -9.97 -12.00 9.23
CA MET A 214 -11.22 -12.75 9.28
C MET A 214 -11.12 -14.08 8.53
N ALA A 215 -10.53 -14.09 7.32
CA ALA A 215 -10.30 -15.30 6.55
C ALA A 215 -9.37 -16.26 7.30
N THR A 216 -8.34 -15.74 7.98
CA THR A 216 -7.46 -16.53 8.85
C THR A 216 -8.03 -16.81 10.23
N ALA A 217 -9.18 -16.29 10.63
CA ALA A 217 -9.85 -16.70 11.85
C ALA A 217 -10.79 -17.87 11.56
N LEU A 218 -11.59 -17.75 10.49
CA LEU A 218 -12.66 -18.69 10.13
C LEU A 218 -12.20 -19.99 9.47
N ARG A 219 -11.01 -20.01 8.84
CA ARG A 219 -10.56 -21.21 8.11
C ARG A 219 -10.17 -22.35 9.07
N PRO A 220 -10.66 -23.59 8.89
CA PRO A 220 -10.32 -24.70 9.78
C PRO A 220 -8.88 -25.21 9.61
N TYR A 221 -8.21 -24.87 8.50
CA TYR A 221 -6.85 -25.33 8.19
C TYR A 221 -5.81 -24.20 8.29
N HIS A 222 -4.58 -24.57 8.64
CA HIS A 222 -3.42 -23.66 8.64
C HIS A 222 -3.09 -23.18 7.21
N PRO A 223 -2.60 -21.94 7.03
CA PRO A 223 -2.22 -21.45 5.72
C PRO A 223 -1.09 -22.32 5.13
N VAL A 224 -1.38 -22.99 4.01
CA VAL A 224 -0.50 -23.97 3.32
C VAL A 224 0.87 -23.39 3.00
N PHE A 225 0.94 -22.07 2.76
CA PHE A 225 2.20 -21.38 2.50
C PHE A 225 3.19 -21.47 3.67
N LEU A 226 2.67 -21.36 4.89
CA LEU A 226 3.45 -21.25 6.11
C LEU A 226 4.03 -22.62 6.50
N SER A 227 3.22 -23.68 6.37
CA SER A 227 3.64 -25.06 6.66
C SER A 227 4.53 -25.67 5.57
N LYS A 228 4.28 -25.37 4.28
CA LYS A 228 5.02 -26.00 3.17
C LYS A 228 6.28 -25.27 2.71
N TYR A 229 6.36 -23.95 2.88
CA TYR A 229 7.48 -23.16 2.34
C TYR A 229 8.26 -22.45 3.44
N LEU A 230 7.58 -21.65 4.27
CA LEU A 230 8.25 -20.79 5.25
C LEU A 230 8.98 -21.61 6.33
N ASN A 231 8.26 -22.46 7.06
CA ASN A 231 8.83 -23.25 8.15
C ASN A 231 9.98 -24.21 7.72
N PRO A 232 9.88 -24.96 6.60
CA PRO A 232 10.99 -25.82 6.17
C PRO A 232 12.23 -25.03 5.71
N LEU A 233 12.07 -23.84 5.10
CA LEU A 233 13.21 -23.01 4.72
C LEU A 233 13.94 -22.43 5.95
N LEU A 234 13.21 -21.96 6.96
CA LEU A 234 13.84 -21.41 8.16
C LEU A 234 14.47 -22.49 9.05
N THR A 235 13.85 -23.67 9.14
CA THR A 235 14.42 -24.80 9.90
C THR A 235 15.64 -25.40 9.18
N SER A 236 15.64 -25.48 7.85
CA SER A 236 16.79 -25.96 7.07
C SER A 236 18.02 -25.04 7.16
N THR A 237 17.80 -23.74 7.35
CA THR A 237 18.89 -22.76 7.46
C THR A 237 19.38 -22.60 8.91
N ASN A 238 18.67 -23.18 9.88
CA ASN A 238 18.95 -23.09 11.32
C ASN A 238 19.10 -21.65 11.85
N ILE A 239 18.60 -20.66 11.10
CA ILE A 239 18.69 -19.25 11.45
C ILE A 239 17.66 -18.93 12.54
N ARG A 240 16.47 -19.57 12.51
CA ARG A 240 15.35 -19.30 13.41
C ARG A 240 14.54 -20.57 13.76
N PRO A 241 13.88 -20.63 14.93
CA PRO A 241 12.92 -21.68 15.25
C PRO A 241 11.67 -21.57 14.38
N ALA A 242 10.93 -22.67 14.24
CA ALA A 242 9.67 -22.69 13.49
C ALA A 242 8.66 -21.71 14.08
N TYR A 243 8.07 -20.86 13.23
CA TYR A 243 7.04 -19.93 13.66
C TYR A 243 5.70 -20.63 13.80
N LEU A 244 4.95 -20.21 14.81
CA LEU A 244 3.54 -20.55 14.93
C LEU A 244 2.69 -19.70 13.99
N PRO A 245 1.50 -20.19 13.60
CA PRO A 245 0.60 -19.46 12.71
C PRO A 245 0.27 -18.05 13.22
N PHE A 246 -0.06 -17.90 14.51
CA PHE A 246 -0.37 -16.60 15.09
C PHE A 246 0.81 -15.62 15.04
N GLN A 247 2.06 -16.10 15.15
CA GLN A 247 3.26 -15.26 15.13
C GLN A 247 3.50 -14.68 13.74
N VAL A 248 3.36 -15.51 12.69
CA VAL A 248 3.46 -15.01 11.31
C VAL A 248 2.28 -14.09 10.99
N LEU A 249 1.08 -14.43 11.48
CA LEU A 249 -0.11 -13.62 11.27
C LEU A 249 0.05 -12.23 11.89
N SER A 250 0.59 -12.15 13.11
CA SER A 250 0.83 -10.88 13.80
C SER A 250 1.92 -10.04 13.12
N ILE A 251 3.01 -10.66 12.66
CA ILE A 251 4.05 -9.98 11.85
C ILE A 251 3.43 -9.44 10.56
N MET A 252 2.65 -10.27 9.86
CA MET A 252 2.09 -9.87 8.58
C MET A 252 1.04 -8.77 8.73
N LYS A 253 0.21 -8.81 9.79
CA LYS A 253 -0.70 -7.70 10.13
C LYS A 253 0.06 -6.40 10.37
N LYS A 254 1.09 -6.42 11.23
CA LYS A 254 1.91 -5.22 11.52
C LYS A 254 2.63 -4.70 10.27
N ALA A 255 3.16 -5.60 9.45
CA ALA A 255 3.82 -5.26 8.19
C ALA A 255 2.83 -4.66 7.18
N ALA A 256 1.66 -5.25 6.99
CA ALA A 256 0.63 -4.77 6.07
C ALA A 256 0.10 -3.38 6.48
N ILE A 257 -0.20 -3.18 7.77
CA ILE A 257 -0.62 -1.87 8.29
C ILE A 257 0.50 -0.83 8.07
N SER A 258 1.74 -1.16 8.43
CA SER A 258 2.89 -0.25 8.23
C SER A 258 3.12 0.07 6.74
N PHE A 259 2.96 -0.92 5.86
CA PHE A 259 3.11 -0.76 4.42
C PHE A 259 2.02 0.15 3.83
N THR A 260 0.77 0.01 4.28
CA THR A 260 -0.32 0.90 3.84
C THR A 260 -0.10 2.35 4.28
N GLN A 261 0.44 2.57 5.48
CA GLN A 261 0.84 3.90 5.94
C GLN A 261 2.02 4.46 5.13
N PHE A 262 3.04 3.64 4.87
CA PHE A 262 4.17 3.98 4.01
C PHE A 262 3.71 4.41 2.62
N LEU A 263 2.84 3.64 1.97
CA LEU A 263 2.31 3.94 0.64
C LEU A 263 1.50 5.25 0.63
N ALA A 264 0.68 5.48 1.66
CA ALA A 264 -0.08 6.72 1.80
C ALA A 264 0.82 7.96 1.93
N LEU A 265 1.93 7.84 2.67
CA LEU A 265 2.91 8.91 2.84
C LEU A 265 3.76 9.14 1.59
N LEU A 266 4.16 8.06 0.90
CA LEU A 266 4.91 8.15 -0.35
C LEU A 266 4.07 8.82 -1.45
N MET A 267 2.76 8.52 -1.51
CA MET A 267 1.84 9.20 -2.42
C MET A 267 1.72 10.70 -2.11
N ARG A 268 1.65 11.09 -0.83
CA ARG A 268 1.68 12.51 -0.43
C ARG A 268 2.95 13.17 -0.93
N LEU A 269 4.10 12.52 -0.76
CA LEU A 269 5.39 13.05 -1.15
C LEU A 269 5.57 13.17 -2.66
N TYR A 270 5.01 12.25 -3.44
CA TYR A 270 5.02 12.30 -4.91
C TYR A 270 4.09 13.40 -5.45
N ARG A 271 2.91 13.58 -4.84
CA ARG A 271 1.96 14.63 -5.21
C ARG A 271 2.41 16.05 -4.79
N SER A 272 3.31 16.16 -3.82
CA SER A 272 3.84 17.44 -3.30
C SER A 272 4.84 18.13 -4.25
N ASP A 273 5.00 17.65 -5.48
CA ASP A 273 5.79 18.36 -6.49
C ASP A 273 5.15 19.74 -6.75
N PRO A 274 5.89 20.87 -6.62
CA PRO A 274 5.33 22.20 -6.89
C PRO A 274 4.79 22.37 -8.32
N GLN A 275 5.21 21.52 -9.27
CA GLN A 275 4.62 21.46 -10.61
C GLN A 275 3.27 20.71 -10.68
N GLN A 276 2.93 19.90 -9.67
CA GLN A 276 1.64 19.20 -9.55
C GLN A 276 0.72 19.80 -8.48
N SER A 277 1.21 20.56 -7.49
CA SER A 277 0.34 21.21 -6.50
C SER A 277 -0.51 22.34 -7.09
N ALA A 278 -0.09 22.94 -8.21
CA ALA A 278 -0.92 23.83 -9.03
C ALA A 278 -2.07 23.08 -9.76
N LYS A 279 -2.11 21.75 -9.67
CA LYS A 279 -3.17 20.87 -10.21
C LYS A 279 -3.87 20.13 -9.06
N SER A 280 -4.21 20.84 -7.98
CA SER A 280 -5.17 20.31 -7.01
C SER A 280 -6.54 20.22 -7.70
N SER A 281 -7.32 19.17 -7.43
CA SER A 281 -8.37 18.69 -8.34
C SER A 281 -9.51 19.67 -8.65
N LYS A 282 -9.73 20.72 -7.83
CA LYS A 282 -10.69 21.78 -8.13
C LYS A 282 -10.16 22.78 -9.17
N ASP A 283 -8.91 23.22 -9.03
CA ASP A 283 -8.24 24.04 -10.04
C ASP A 283 -8.01 23.27 -11.34
N THR A 284 -7.85 21.94 -11.30
CA THR A 284 -7.60 21.17 -12.54
C THR A 284 -8.86 20.99 -13.38
N GLU A 285 -10.01 20.79 -12.75
CA GLU A 285 -11.30 20.67 -13.44
C GLU A 285 -11.77 22.05 -13.92
N GLU A 286 -11.70 23.07 -13.07
CA GLU A 286 -11.99 24.45 -13.48
C GLU A 286 -10.97 24.99 -14.51
N ALA A 287 -9.69 24.66 -14.40
CA ALA A 287 -8.70 25.06 -15.42
C ALA A 287 -8.89 24.28 -16.72
N ARG A 288 -9.30 23.00 -16.67
CA ARG A 288 -9.68 22.25 -17.88
C ARG A 288 -10.92 22.86 -18.53
N HIS A 289 -11.93 23.23 -17.76
CA HIS A 289 -13.10 23.95 -18.28
C HIS A 289 -12.71 25.30 -18.88
N LYS A 290 -11.87 26.10 -18.20
CA LYS A 290 -11.35 27.35 -18.75
C LYS A 290 -10.50 27.14 -20.01
N GLN A 291 -9.76 26.05 -20.12
CA GLN A 291 -9.01 25.70 -21.32
C GLN A 291 -9.94 25.29 -22.46
N LEU A 292 -10.99 24.53 -22.18
CA LEU A 292 -12.04 24.18 -23.14
C LEU A 292 -12.82 25.42 -23.60
N ASP A 293 -13.14 26.34 -22.69
CA ASP A 293 -13.81 27.61 -23.03
C ASP A 293 -12.93 28.48 -23.92
N ARG A 294 -11.62 28.58 -23.62
CA ARG A 294 -10.66 29.27 -24.49
C ARG A 294 -10.54 28.64 -25.86
N LEU A 295 -10.50 27.30 -25.93
CA LEU A 295 -10.45 26.57 -27.20
C LEU A 295 -11.73 26.78 -28.00
N THR A 296 -12.88 26.73 -27.33
CA THR A 296 -14.19 26.96 -27.95
C THR A 296 -14.29 28.40 -28.46
N ALA A 297 -13.86 29.39 -27.68
CA ALA A 297 -13.80 30.79 -28.10
C ALA A 297 -12.90 30.95 -29.33
N LEU A 298 -11.71 30.36 -29.34
CA LEU A 298 -10.79 30.42 -30.47
C LEU A 298 -11.37 29.74 -31.72
N VAL A 299 -12.04 28.60 -31.58
CA VAL A 299 -12.75 27.93 -32.70
C VAL A 299 -13.88 28.82 -33.24
N THR A 300 -14.63 29.49 -32.37
CA THR A 300 -15.69 30.40 -32.83
C THR A 300 -15.15 31.65 -33.53
N GLU A 301 -14.03 32.19 -33.05
CA GLU A 301 -13.38 33.36 -33.64
C GLU A 301 -12.77 33.02 -35.00
N THR A 302 -12.01 31.92 -35.07
CA THR A 302 -11.45 31.42 -36.33
C THR A 302 -12.53 31.08 -37.37
N ASN A 303 -13.68 30.54 -36.95
CA ASN A 303 -14.80 30.31 -37.85
C ASN A 303 -15.44 31.62 -38.34
N LYS A 304 -15.53 32.65 -37.49
CA LYS A 304 -15.99 33.99 -37.91
C LYS A 304 -15.04 34.60 -38.93
N ASP A 305 -13.74 34.51 -38.70
CA ASP A 305 -12.73 35.07 -39.61
C ASP A 305 -12.68 34.31 -40.94
N ALA A 306 -12.83 32.98 -40.92
CA ALA A 306 -12.97 32.19 -42.14
C ALA A 306 -14.19 32.59 -42.97
N ASN A 307 -15.35 32.82 -42.32
CA ASN A 307 -16.55 33.28 -43.02
C ASN A 307 -16.39 34.70 -43.57
N ARG A 308 -15.73 35.61 -42.84
CA ARG A 308 -15.41 36.95 -43.34
C ARG A 308 -14.49 36.92 -44.55
N LEU A 309 -13.46 36.07 -44.53
CA LEU A 309 -12.57 35.89 -45.67
C LEU A 309 -13.33 35.37 -46.89
N LEU A 310 -14.19 34.36 -46.71
CA LEU A 310 -15.04 33.85 -47.78
C LEU A 310 -15.96 34.95 -48.32
N GLU A 311 -16.57 35.74 -47.42
CA GLU A 311 -17.42 36.86 -47.82
C GLU A 311 -16.64 37.90 -48.65
N LEU A 312 -15.45 38.30 -48.19
CA LEU A 312 -14.55 39.22 -48.90
C LEU A 312 -14.15 38.68 -50.28
N GLU A 313 -13.79 37.40 -50.39
CA GLU A 313 -13.45 36.75 -51.65
C GLU A 313 -14.67 36.60 -52.57
N SER A 314 -15.88 36.55 -52.01
CA SER A 314 -17.13 36.47 -52.77
C SER A 314 -17.69 37.83 -53.24
N ILE A 315 -17.12 38.96 -52.77
CA ILE A 315 -17.55 40.32 -53.16
C ILE A 315 -17.63 40.50 -54.69
N PRO A 316 -16.64 40.08 -55.50
CA PRO A 316 -16.68 40.25 -56.96
C PRO A 316 -17.84 39.52 -57.63
N TYR A 317 -18.38 38.49 -56.97
CA TYR A 317 -19.47 37.65 -57.49
C TYR A 317 -20.84 38.05 -56.90
N ARG A 318 -20.90 39.07 -56.04
CA ARG A 318 -22.11 39.43 -55.30
C ARG A 318 -23.24 39.96 -56.18
N GLU A 319 -22.90 40.69 -57.25
CA GLU A 319 -23.87 41.35 -58.13
C GLU A 319 -24.40 40.43 -59.25
N ASN A 320 -23.67 39.36 -59.57
CA ASN A 320 -24.01 38.45 -60.66
C ASN A 320 -24.47 37.08 -60.13
N GLU A 321 -25.79 36.89 -60.06
CA GLU A 321 -26.39 35.65 -59.50
C GLU A 321 -25.97 34.37 -60.24
N LYS A 322 -25.68 34.44 -61.56
CA LYS A 322 -25.18 33.28 -62.31
C LYS A 322 -23.77 32.88 -61.84
N ALA A 323 -22.85 33.83 -61.76
CA ALA A 323 -21.47 33.57 -61.36
C ALA A 323 -21.37 33.08 -59.89
N LYS A 324 -22.25 33.59 -59.02
CA LYS A 324 -22.40 33.11 -57.64
C LYS A 324 -22.86 31.66 -57.56
N SER A 325 -23.81 31.26 -58.42
CA SER A 325 -24.30 29.87 -58.47
C SER A 325 -23.20 28.90 -58.95
N GLU A 326 -22.42 29.29 -59.96
CA GLU A 326 -21.29 28.52 -60.48
C GLU A 326 -20.16 28.37 -59.44
N LEU A 327 -19.80 29.46 -58.75
CA LEU A 327 -18.82 29.43 -57.66
C LEU A 327 -19.26 28.47 -56.55
N ARG A 328 -20.54 28.52 -56.15
CA ARG A 328 -21.09 27.63 -55.13
C ARG A 328 -21.04 26.17 -55.54
N GLU A 329 -21.34 25.87 -56.81
CA GLU A 329 -21.25 24.52 -57.35
C GLU A 329 -19.80 24.02 -57.41
N ALA A 330 -18.87 24.87 -57.85
CA ALA A 330 -17.44 24.57 -57.88
C ALA A 330 -16.88 24.32 -56.48
N LEU A 331 -17.22 25.15 -55.49
CA LEU A 331 -16.83 24.98 -54.09
C LEU A 331 -17.42 23.69 -53.51
N LYS A 332 -18.69 23.38 -53.79
CA LYS A 332 -19.32 22.13 -53.35
C LYS A 332 -18.59 20.92 -53.93
N LYS A 333 -18.29 20.94 -55.24
CA LYS A 333 -17.55 19.88 -55.91
C LYS A 333 -16.14 19.74 -55.32
N TYR A 334 -15.46 20.85 -55.07
CA TYR A 334 -14.14 20.86 -54.45
C TYR A 334 -14.15 20.30 -53.02
N MET A 335 -15.10 20.70 -52.17
CA MET A 335 -15.23 20.16 -50.81
C MET A 335 -15.51 18.67 -50.81
N VAL A 336 -16.47 18.21 -51.63
CA VAL A 336 -16.79 16.79 -51.76
C VAL A 336 -15.57 16.02 -52.24
N GLN A 337 -14.89 16.52 -53.27
CA GLN A 337 -13.69 15.89 -53.80
C GLN A 337 -12.60 15.82 -52.72
N ASN A 338 -12.33 16.90 -52.00
CA ASN A 338 -11.31 16.91 -50.95
C ASN A 338 -11.64 15.95 -49.80
N VAL A 339 -12.89 15.89 -49.33
CA VAL A 339 -13.32 14.93 -48.30
C VAL A 339 -13.14 13.49 -48.80
N VAL A 340 -13.57 13.19 -50.02
CA VAL A 340 -13.39 11.87 -50.64
C VAL A 340 -11.90 11.52 -50.78
N HIS A 341 -11.03 12.47 -51.12
CA HIS A 341 -9.58 12.25 -51.20
C HIS A 341 -8.91 12.09 -49.83
N GLN A 342 -9.52 12.61 -48.76
CA GLN A 342 -9.05 12.45 -47.39
C GLN A 342 -9.47 11.11 -46.77
N GLU A 343 -10.48 10.44 -47.31
CA GLU A 343 -10.85 9.10 -46.85
C GLU A 343 -9.70 8.10 -47.01
N ARG A 344 -9.52 7.27 -45.98
CA ARG A 344 -8.35 6.38 -45.88
C ARG A 344 -8.24 5.42 -47.06
N GLU A 345 -9.37 4.90 -47.53
CA GLU A 345 -9.43 3.94 -48.63
C GLU A 345 -9.04 4.58 -49.96
N VAL A 346 -9.61 5.75 -50.28
CA VAL A 346 -9.32 6.49 -51.51
C VAL A 346 -7.87 6.99 -51.51
N ARG A 347 -7.39 7.51 -50.38
CA ARG A 347 -5.99 7.96 -50.25
C ARG A 347 -5.00 6.80 -50.43
N ASN A 348 -5.29 5.63 -49.85
CA ASN A 348 -4.44 4.45 -50.00
C ASN A 348 -4.47 3.93 -51.43
N ALA A 349 -5.64 3.88 -52.08
CA ALA A 349 -5.77 3.46 -53.47
C ALA A 349 -5.06 4.43 -54.44
N MET A 350 -5.20 5.75 -54.24
CA MET A 350 -4.43 6.75 -55.00
C MET A 350 -2.93 6.61 -54.76
N GLY A 351 -2.52 6.35 -53.52
CA GLY A 351 -1.13 6.07 -53.15
C GLY A 351 -0.56 4.85 -53.87
N GLU A 352 -1.31 3.75 -53.93
CA GLU A 352 -0.91 2.54 -54.66
C GLU A 352 -0.78 2.79 -56.17
N VAL A 353 -1.70 3.55 -56.77
CA VAL A 353 -1.63 3.92 -58.19
C VAL A 353 -0.42 4.82 -58.47
N MET A 354 -0.14 5.80 -57.59
CA MET A 354 1.06 6.64 -57.70
C MET A 354 2.35 5.83 -57.52
N MET A 355 2.37 4.86 -56.61
CA MET A 355 3.51 3.96 -56.41
C MET A 355 3.74 3.07 -57.62
N ARG A 356 2.69 2.49 -58.23
CA ARG A 356 2.78 1.71 -59.47
C ARG A 356 3.24 2.55 -60.67
N ARG A 357 2.94 3.85 -60.71
CA ARG A 357 3.51 4.77 -61.73
C ARG A 357 4.99 5.08 -61.49
N ARG A 358 5.49 4.93 -60.26
CA ARG A 358 6.88 5.21 -59.86
C ARG A 358 7.81 4.00 -59.92
N THR A 359 7.32 2.78 -60.11
CA THR A 359 8.15 1.56 -60.19
C THR A 359 9.09 1.52 -61.39
N GLY A 360 8.95 2.41 -62.38
CA GLY A 360 9.87 2.58 -63.50
C GLY A 360 10.73 3.86 -63.45
N ALA A 361 10.65 4.67 -62.39
CA ALA A 361 11.36 5.94 -62.28
C ALA A 361 12.57 5.84 -61.34
N PRO A 362 13.78 6.30 -61.75
CA PRO A 362 14.96 6.28 -60.88
C PRO A 362 14.77 7.19 -59.65
N HIS A 363 15.40 6.82 -58.53
CA HIS A 363 15.33 7.61 -57.30
C HIS A 363 15.85 9.04 -57.54
N GLY A 364 14.99 10.04 -57.31
CA GLY A 364 15.31 11.47 -57.47
C GLY A 364 14.64 12.18 -58.65
N ALA A 365 13.84 11.48 -59.48
CA ALA A 365 13.10 12.13 -60.56
C ALA A 365 11.95 13.02 -60.02
N HIS A 366 12.12 14.35 -60.08
CA HIS A 366 11.04 15.30 -59.88
C HIS A 366 10.21 15.39 -61.17
N GLY A 367 8.93 15.04 -61.09
CA GLY A 367 8.02 15.16 -62.22
C GLY A 367 7.89 16.62 -62.67
N THR A 368 7.94 16.86 -63.98
CA THR A 368 7.57 18.14 -64.58
C THR A 368 6.08 18.38 -64.36
N LYS A 369 5.73 19.59 -63.90
CA LYS A 369 4.35 20.02 -63.61
C LYS A 369 3.42 19.83 -64.79
#